data_AF-A0A1T2XLT2-F1
#
_entry.id   AF-A0A1T2XLT2-F1
#
_cell.length_a   1.000
_cell.length_b   1.000
_cell.length_c   1.000
_cell.angle_alpha   90.00
_cell.angle_beta   90.00
_cell.angle_gamma   90.00
#
_symmetry.space_group_name_H-M   'P 1'
#
loop_
_entity.id
_entity.type
_entity.pdbx_description
1 polymer ?
#
loop_
_entity_poly.entity_id
_entity_poly.type
_entity_poly.pdbx_seq_one_letter_code
_entity_poly.pdbx_strand_id
1 'polypeptide(L)' 'MSDRKINQILSHNTVIVSSSTGTKSILFGRGIGYMKKPGMFVEQADIAEEYLLLPVYHASNVMMKSCV' A
#
# COMPACT_ATOMS: atom_id res chain seq x y z
N MET A 1 10.87 12.90 -2.64
CA MET A 1 9.40 12.90 -2.83
C MET A 1 8.95 11.47 -2.70
N SER A 2 8.01 11.15 -1.80
CA SER A 2 7.51 9.78 -1.63
C SER A 2 6.62 9.41 -2.82
N ASP A 3 6.79 8.21 -3.39
CA ASP A 3 6.01 7.76 -4.56
C ASP A 3 4.64 7.17 -4.19
N ARG A 4 4.31 7.18 -2.90
CA ARG A 4 3.15 6.50 -2.32
C ARG A 4 1.91 7.37 -2.40
N LYS A 5 0.98 6.98 -3.27
CA LYS A 5 -0.30 7.66 -3.47
C LYS A 5 -1.41 6.95 -2.70
N ILE A 6 -2.19 7.68 -1.92
CA ILE A 6 -3.32 7.14 -1.17
C ILE A 6 -4.35 6.59 -2.15
N ASN A 7 -4.62 5.29 -2.04
CA ASN A 7 -5.65 4.62 -2.80
C ASN A 7 -6.95 4.56 -1.99
N GLN A 8 -6.85 4.31 -0.68
CA GLN A 8 -7.99 4.27 0.23
C GLN A 8 -7.57 4.70 1.64
N ILE A 9 -8.49 5.36 2.35
CA ILE A 9 -8.32 5.73 3.76
C ILE A 9 -9.10 4.73 4.60
N LEU A 10 -8.42 4.06 5.53
CA LEU A 10 -9.06 3.09 6.44
C LEU A 10 -9.43 3.75 7.77
N SER A 11 -8.59 4.68 8.25
CA SER A 11 -8.82 5.47 9.47
C SER A 11 -7.99 6.75 9.43
N HIS A 12 -8.07 7.57 10.49
CA HIS A 12 -7.18 8.71 10.66
C HIS A 12 -5.69 8.32 10.74
N ASN A 13 -5.38 7.08 11.11
CA ASN A 13 -4.01 6.60 11.34
C ASN A 13 -3.59 5.47 10.39
N THR A 14 -4.42 5.14 9.40
CA THR A 14 -4.18 4.00 8.51
C THR A 14 -4.69 4.29 7.11
N VAL A 15 -3.83 4.09 6.11
CA VAL A 15 -4.15 4.27 4.70
C VAL A 15 -3.59 3.12 3.86
N ILE A 16 -4.29 2.78 2.78
CA ILE A 16 -3.77 1.91 1.72
C ILE A 16 -3.21 2.81 0.63
N VAL A 17 -1.97 2.55 0.22
CA VAL A 17 -1.29 3.29 -0.84
C VAL A 17 -0.89 2.38 -1.97
N SER A 18 -0.64 3.00 -3.13
CA SER A 18 0.05 2.37 -4.24
C SER A 18 1.28 3.20 -4.63
N SER A 19 2.37 2.51 -4.96
CA SER A 19 3.55 3.09 -5.62
C SER A 19 3.32 3.15 -7.13
N SER A 20 4.10 4.00 -7.82
CA SER A 20 4.16 4.04 -9.28
C SER A 20 4.54 2.71 -9.93
N THR A 21 5.20 1.80 -9.21
CA THR A 21 5.55 0.46 -9.69
C THR A 21 4.37 -0.53 -9.64
N GLY A 22 3.20 -0.10 -9.16
CA GLY A 22 2.00 -0.95 -9.02
C GLY A 22 1.94 -1.73 -7.71
N THR A 23 2.97 -1.63 -6.87
CA THR A 23 3.01 -2.24 -5.55
C THR A 23 1.98 -1.57 -4.62
N LYS A 24 1.22 -2.37 -3.87
CA LYS A 24 0.29 -1.88 -2.83
C LYS A 24 0.88 -2.12 -1.44
N SER A 25 0.70 -1.15 -0.55
CA SER A 25 1.08 -1.28 0.86
C SER A 25 0.04 -0.63 1.78
N ILE A 26 0.04 -1.05 3.03
CA ILE A 26 -0.71 -0.42 4.12
C ILE A 26 0.28 0.39 4.95
N LEU A 27 -0.03 1.67 5.17
CA LEU A 27 0.77 2.55 6.00
C LEU A 27 0.05 2.87 7.30
N PHE A 28 0.81 2.84 8.39
CA PHE A 28 0.39 3.29 9.71
C PHE A 28 1.19 4.51 10.11
N GLY A 29 0.52 5.48 10.74
CA GLY A 29 1.13 6.71 11.18
C GLY A 29 0.13 7.61 11.90
N ARG A 30 0.59 8.42 12.86
CA ARG A 30 -0.30 9.31 13.62
C ARG A 30 -0.84 10.41 12.71
N GLY A 31 -2.14 10.41 12.45
CA GLY A 31 -2.80 11.41 11.59
C GLY A 31 -2.57 11.21 10.10
N ILE A 32 -1.97 10.10 9.67
CA ILE A 32 -1.60 9.84 8.26
C ILE A 32 -2.79 9.87 7.29
N GLY A 33 -4.00 9.59 7.78
CA GLY A 33 -5.26 9.66 7.03
C GLY A 33 -6.14 10.86 7.40
N TYR A 34 -5.76 11.66 8.40
CA TYR A 34 -6.54 12.80 8.85
C TYR A 34 -6.55 13.90 7.79
N MET A 35 -7.75 14.31 7.37
CA MET A 35 -7.98 15.30 6.28
C MET A 35 -7.30 14.96 4.94
N LYS A 36 -6.85 13.71 4.74
CA LYS A 36 -6.35 13.25 3.44
C LYS A 36 -7.51 12.82 2.54
N LYS A 37 -7.21 12.69 1.24
CA LYS A 37 -8.13 12.17 0.23
C LYS A 37 -7.41 11.17 -0.67
N PRO A 38 -8.13 10.20 -1.27
CA PRO A 38 -7.58 9.37 -2.33
C PRO A 38 -6.93 10.22 -3.42
N GLY A 39 -5.73 9.82 -3.83
CA GLY A 39 -4.92 10.50 -4.80
C GLY A 39 -3.85 11.46 -4.26
N MET A 40 -3.88 11.77 -2.96
CA MET A 40 -2.82 12.54 -2.31
C MET A 40 -1.60 11.67 -2.01
N PHE A 41 -0.42 12.29 -1.94
CA PHE A 41 0.82 11.62 -1.54
C PHE A 41 0.98 11.61 -0.02
N VAL A 42 1.65 10.57 0.49
CA VAL A 42 2.01 10.43 1.90
C VAL A 42 3.48 10.80 2.10
N GLU A 43 3.76 11.68 3.05
CA GLU A 43 5.15 12.04 3.38
C GLU A 43 5.83 10.93 4.17
N GLN A 44 7.11 10.68 3.88
CA GLN A 44 7.87 9.63 4.56
C GLN A 44 7.95 9.85 6.09
N ALA A 45 7.93 11.10 6.53
CA ALA A 45 7.98 11.47 7.95
C ALA A 45 6.70 11.08 8.72
N ASP A 46 5.57 10.93 8.04
CA ASP A 46 4.30 10.55 8.65
C ASP A 46 4.17 9.02 8.82
N ILE A 47 5.06 8.24 8.19
CA ILE A 47 5.01 6.78 8.18
C ILE A 47 5.72 6.23 9.42
N ALA A 48 4.96 5.65 10.34
CA ALA A 48 5.49 4.90 11.47
C ALA A 48 5.81 3.45 11.07
N GLU A 49 4.90 2.81 10.33
CA GLU A 49 5.06 1.42 9.88
C GLU A 49 4.49 1.24 8.46
N GLU A 50 5.10 0.33 7.70
CA GLU A 50 4.68 -0.01 6.33
C GLU A 50 4.60 -1.53 6.16
N TYR A 51 3.46 -2.01 5.67
CA TYR A 51 3.21 -3.41 5.36
C TYR A 51 2.96 -3.61 3.87
N LEU A 52 3.81 -4.41 3.23
CA LEU A 52 3.69 -4.76 1.82
C LEU A 52 2.52 -5.73 1.61
N LEU A 53 1.62 -5.43 0.68
CA LEU A 53 0.55 -6.35 0.30
C LEU A 53 1.05 -7.26 -0.82
N LEU A 54 1.32 -8.52 -0.47
CA LEU A 54 1.62 -9.56 -1.45
C LEU A 54 0.32 -10.12 -2.02
N PRO A 55 0.30 -10.49 -3.31
CA PRO A 55 -0.85 -11.17 -3.91
C PRO A 55 -1.10 -12.48 -3.17
N VAL A 56 -2.34 -12.70 -2.76
CA VAL A 56 -2.79 -14.03 -2.36
C VAL A 56 -2.98 -14.82 -3.64
N TYR A 57 -2.01 -15.68 -3.96
CA TYR A 57 -2.26 -16.74 -4.94
C TYR A 57 -3.25 -17.70 -4.28
N HIS A 58 -4.53 -17.59 -4.64
CA HIS A 58 -5.42 -18.72 -4.44
C HIS A 58 -4.76 -19.89 -5.17
N ALA A 59 -4.36 -20.92 -4.42
CA ALA A 59 -3.86 -22.17 -4.96
C ALA A 59 -5.01 -22.94 -5.64
N SER A 60 -5.68 -22.33 -6.60
CA SER A 60 -6.43 -23.05 -7.61
C SER A 60 -5.42 -23.56 -8.63
N ASN A 61 -4.71 -24.62 -8.27
CA ASN A 61 -4.18 -25.64 -9.19
C ASN A 61 -3.51 -25.15 -10.50
N VAL A 62 -2.69 -24.09 -10.47
CA VAL A 62 -1.81 -23.76 -11.59
C VAL A 62 -0.41 -24.26 -11.22
N MET A 63 -0.06 -25.43 -11.73
CA MET A 63 1.33 -25.88 -11.85
C MET A 63 2.18 -24.71 -12.38
N MET A 64 3.10 -24.21 -11.56
CA MET A 64 4.22 -23.45 -12.10
C MET A 64 5.00 -24.41 -13.00
N LYS A 65 4.79 -24.32 -14.31
CA LYS A 65 5.76 -24.85 -15.27
C LYS A 65 7.03 -24.02 -15.07
N SER A 66 8.04 -24.67 -14.51
CA SER A 66 9.43 -24.23 -14.57
C SER A 66 9.75 -23.93 -16.03
N CYS A 67 10.08 -22.67 -16.35
CA CYS A 67 10.71 -22.37 -17.61
C CYS A 67 12.10 -23.00 -17.63
N VAL A 68 12.38 -23.68 -18.74
CA VAL A 68 13.65 -24.31 -19.13
C VAL A 68 14.71 -23.23 -19.32
#